data_AF-A0A0S4LQ38-F1
#
_entry.id   AF-A0A0S4LQ38-F1
#
_cell.length_a   1.000
_cell.length_b   1.000
_cell.length_c   1.000
_cell.angle_alpha   90.00
_cell.angle_beta   90.00
_cell.angle_gamma   90.00
#
_symmetry.space_group_name_H-M   'P 1'
#
loop_
_entity.id
_entity.type
_entity.pdbx_description
1 polymer ?
#
loop_
_entity_poly.entity_id
_entity_poly.type
_entity_poly.pdbx_seq_one_letter_code
_entity_poly.pdbx_strand_id
1 'polypeptide(L)'
;MARFAHRRWQNLCMFLRAVGRTPPATRLGISVLLLFVVLLGINWVYHTFYKPTELFFPVEKALSKNPRQTWQEYGALFETHSTAVVTPELLAALAQAEGSGNPVARTYWRWRVVSSNPLEWYQPASTAVGMFQITDGTFQEGKRYCIHNHVVVEDGPWHDLDSCWFNSLYTRVLPGHAIELTAALLDRYVARIIAERPVTFQQKQDLAAVIHLCGAGAGRDYAKRNFRLTLHQRCGDHDVKTYLLKIQTFKQQFASLRLP
;
A
#
# COMPACT_ATOMS: atom_id res chain seq x y z
N MET A 1 -25.46 -50.66 8.91
CA MET A 1 -24.69 -49.67 9.71
C MET A 1 -23.65 -50.32 10.65
N ALA A 2 -23.95 -51.39 11.38
CA ALA A 2 -23.00 -52.03 12.32
C ALA A 2 -21.67 -52.55 11.71
N ARG A 3 -21.69 -53.08 10.48
CA ARG A 3 -20.48 -53.59 9.79
C ARG A 3 -19.49 -52.48 9.42
N PHE A 4 -19.96 -51.26 9.18
CA PHE A 4 -19.13 -50.10 8.86
C PHE A 4 -18.41 -49.56 10.11
N ALA A 5 -19.11 -49.55 11.25
CA ALA A 5 -18.55 -49.20 12.55
C ALA A 5 -17.48 -50.21 13.00
N HIS A 6 -17.72 -51.52 12.79
CA HIS A 6 -16.75 -52.55 13.16
C HIS A 6 -15.48 -52.53 12.30
N ARG A 7 -15.60 -52.28 10.99
CA ARG A 7 -14.44 -52.09 10.10
C ARG A 7 -13.62 -50.83 10.45
N ARG A 8 -14.30 -49.72 10.77
CA ARG A 8 -13.63 -48.51 11.25
C ARG A 8 -12.90 -48.75 12.57
N TRP A 9 -13.50 -49.50 13.49
CA TRP A 9 -12.89 -49.87 14.77
C TRP A 9 -11.65 -50.75 14.61
N GLN A 10 -11.72 -51.79 13.77
CA GLN A 10 -10.57 -52.65 13.45
C GLN A 10 -9.43 -51.86 12.79
N ASN A 11 -9.75 -50.97 11.85
CA ASN A 11 -8.75 -50.09 11.23
C ASN A 11 -8.10 -49.14 12.25
N LEU A 12 -8.89 -48.61 13.20
CA LEU A 12 -8.38 -47.76 14.28
C LEU A 12 -7.45 -48.53 15.21
N CYS A 13 -7.83 -49.75 15.63
CA CYS A 13 -7.00 -50.60 16.48
C CYS A 13 -5.70 -51.03 15.78
N MET A 14 -5.75 -51.34 14.48
CA MET A 14 -4.55 -51.66 13.70
C MET A 14 -3.62 -50.45 13.56
N PHE A 15 -4.18 -49.26 13.31
CA PHE A 15 -3.43 -48.01 13.26
C PHE A 15 -2.75 -47.68 14.61
N LEU A 16 -3.48 -47.79 15.72
CA LEU A 16 -2.94 -47.54 17.06
C LEU A 16 -1.82 -48.53 17.44
N ARG A 17 -1.95 -49.81 17.06
CA ARG A 17 -0.90 -50.82 17.26
C ARG A 17 0.33 -50.59 16.39
N ALA A 18 0.15 -50.14 15.15
CA ALA A 18 1.24 -49.77 14.26
C ALA A 18 1.99 -48.53 14.78
N VAL A 19 1.27 -47.51 15.23
CA VAL A 19 1.85 -46.33 15.91
C VAL A 19 2.61 -46.75 17.16
N GLY A 20 2.06 -47.66 17.96
CA GLY A 20 2.70 -48.25 19.15
C GLY A 20 4.06 -48.91 18.89
N ARG A 21 4.25 -49.50 17.71
CA ARG A 21 5.47 -50.25 17.31
C ARG A 21 6.49 -49.44 16.53
N THR A 22 6.16 -48.24 16.07
CA THR A 22 7.13 -47.35 15.41
C THR A 22 8.25 -46.94 16.39
N PRO A 23 9.54 -47.00 15.97
CA PRO A 23 10.66 -46.54 16.78
C PRO A 23 10.43 -45.11 17.29
N PRO A 24 10.81 -44.77 18.53
CA PRO A 24 10.53 -43.48 19.14
C PRO A 24 11.06 -42.30 18.30
N ALA A 25 12.22 -42.47 17.65
CA ALA A 25 12.79 -41.48 16.73
C ALA A 25 11.87 -41.19 15.51
N THR A 26 11.26 -42.23 14.92
CA THR A 26 10.32 -42.05 13.79
C THR A 26 9.03 -41.38 14.22
N ARG A 27 8.48 -41.74 15.38
CA ARG A 27 7.28 -41.08 15.94
C ARG A 27 7.56 -39.61 16.24
N LEU A 28 8.73 -39.30 16.80
CA LEU A 28 9.15 -37.93 17.07
C LEU A 28 9.32 -37.14 15.76
N GLY A 29 10.00 -37.72 14.76
CA GLY A 29 10.15 -37.11 13.44
C GLY A 29 8.80 -36.81 12.76
N ILE A 30 7.86 -37.76 12.76
CA ILE A 30 6.51 -37.56 12.22
C ILE A 30 5.75 -36.48 13.01
N SER A 31 5.88 -36.46 14.33
CA SER A 31 5.21 -35.47 15.17
C SER A 31 5.75 -34.06 14.94
N VAL A 32 7.07 -33.92 14.81
CA VAL A 32 7.74 -32.64 14.46
C VAL A 32 7.32 -32.18 13.08
N LEU A 33 7.28 -33.09 12.09
CA LEU A 33 6.83 -32.77 10.74
C LEU A 33 5.36 -32.29 10.73
N LEU A 34 4.47 -32.99 11.42
CA LEU A 34 3.06 -32.60 11.54
C LEU A 34 2.91 -31.23 12.22
N LEU A 35 3.64 -31.00 13.32
CA LEU A 35 3.66 -29.71 13.99
C LEU A 35 4.14 -28.60 13.04
N PHE A 36 5.20 -28.84 12.28
CA PHE A 36 5.73 -27.88 11.30
C PHE A 36 4.70 -27.57 10.20
N VAL A 37 4.00 -28.57 9.67
CA VAL A 37 2.93 -28.38 8.68
C VAL A 37 1.77 -27.56 9.26
N VAL A 38 1.38 -27.83 10.51
CA VAL A 38 0.34 -27.05 11.20
C VAL A 38 0.77 -25.60 11.39
N LEU A 39 2.01 -25.36 11.83
CA LEU A 39 2.56 -24.01 12.01
C LEU A 39 2.62 -23.26 10.67
N LEU A 40 3.04 -23.92 9.59
CA LEU A 40 3.00 -23.35 8.24
C LEU A 40 1.58 -23.02 7.80
N GLY A 41 0.61 -23.89 8.09
CA GLY A 41 -0.81 -23.64 7.79
C GLY A 41 -1.36 -22.43 8.53
N ILE A 42 -1.08 -22.31 9.83
CA ILE A 42 -1.47 -21.15 10.65
C ILE A 42 -0.82 -19.87 10.10
N ASN A 43 0.49 -19.91 9.79
CA ASN A 43 1.20 -18.79 9.18
C ASN A 43 0.56 -18.38 7.85
N TRP A 44 0.27 -19.34 6.98
CA TRP A 44 -0.36 -19.07 5.68
C TRP A 44 -1.75 -18.43 5.83
N VAL A 45 -2.60 -18.96 6.69
CA VAL A 45 -3.93 -18.39 6.98
C VAL A 45 -3.77 -16.96 7.52
N TYR A 46 -2.88 -16.74 8.49
CA TYR A 46 -2.64 -15.42 9.07
C TYR A 46 -2.22 -14.40 8.02
N HIS A 47 -1.20 -14.69 7.20
CA HIS A 47 -0.74 -13.75 6.18
C HIS A 47 -1.77 -13.54 5.07
N THR A 48 -2.55 -14.56 4.71
CA THR A 48 -3.60 -14.41 3.67
C THR A 48 -4.70 -13.44 4.10
N PHE A 49 -5.13 -13.51 5.36
CA PHE A 49 -6.21 -12.65 5.86
C PHE A 49 -5.73 -11.27 6.29
N TYR A 50 -4.63 -11.19 7.03
CA TYR A 50 -4.18 -9.94 7.65
C TYR A 50 -3.18 -9.17 6.80
N LYS A 51 -2.46 -9.86 5.90
CA LYS A 51 -1.36 -9.29 5.12
C LYS A 51 -1.32 -9.80 3.67
N PRO A 52 -2.46 -9.79 2.94
CA PRO A 52 -2.60 -10.45 1.65
C PRO A 52 -1.55 -9.98 0.63
N THR A 53 -1.10 -8.73 0.76
CA THR A 53 -0.12 -8.14 -0.14
C THR A 53 1.31 -8.60 0.10
N GLU A 54 1.62 -9.29 1.21
CA GLU A 54 2.94 -9.93 1.44
C GLU A 54 3.14 -11.19 0.59
N LEU A 55 2.05 -11.80 0.12
CA LEU A 55 2.12 -12.98 -0.75
C LEU A 55 2.75 -12.68 -2.12
N PHE A 56 2.77 -11.41 -2.53
CA PHE A 56 3.36 -10.98 -3.81
C PHE A 56 4.87 -10.78 -3.77
N PHE A 57 5.51 -10.90 -2.61
CA PHE A 57 6.96 -10.70 -2.44
C PHE A 57 7.85 -11.35 -3.52
N PRO A 58 7.58 -12.59 -3.99
CA PRO A 58 8.40 -13.22 -5.02
C PRO A 58 8.30 -12.56 -6.41
N VAL A 59 7.19 -11.88 -6.71
CA VAL A 59 6.87 -11.35 -8.05
C VAL A 59 6.90 -9.83 -8.13
N GLU A 60 7.03 -9.12 -7.00
CA GLU A 60 7.01 -7.65 -6.94
C GLU A 60 7.95 -7.00 -7.95
N LYS A 61 9.22 -7.43 -8.05
CA LYS A 61 10.19 -6.81 -8.96
C LYS A 61 9.81 -6.91 -10.45
N ALA A 62 9.07 -7.95 -10.83
CA ALA A 62 8.62 -8.15 -12.21
C ALA A 62 7.52 -7.16 -12.61
N LEU A 63 6.84 -6.55 -11.64
CA LEU A 63 5.74 -5.61 -11.84
C LEU A 63 6.20 -4.14 -11.87
N SER A 64 7.50 -3.89 -11.66
CA SER A 64 8.12 -2.58 -11.82
C SER A 64 8.10 -2.13 -13.27
N LYS A 65 7.79 -0.85 -13.47
CA LYS A 65 7.59 -0.24 -14.79
C LYS A 65 8.57 0.92 -14.98
N ASN A 66 9.01 1.10 -16.22
CA ASN A 66 9.63 2.35 -16.63
C ASN A 66 8.56 3.44 -16.85
N PRO A 67 8.93 4.74 -16.90
CA PRO A 67 7.96 5.83 -17.04
C PRO A 67 7.03 5.69 -18.25
N ARG A 68 7.51 5.23 -19.40
CA ARG A 68 6.66 5.04 -20.59
C ARG A 68 5.61 3.97 -20.35
N GLN A 69 5.98 2.84 -19.76
CA GLN A 69 5.06 1.76 -19.41
C GLN A 69 4.04 2.22 -18.35
N THR A 70 4.48 2.95 -17.33
CA THR A 70 3.60 3.54 -16.31
C THR A 70 2.54 4.44 -16.96
N TRP A 71 2.93 5.29 -17.92
CA TRP A 71 2.00 6.15 -18.64
C TRP A 71 1.06 5.38 -19.56
N GLN A 72 1.57 4.40 -20.31
CA GLN A 72 0.77 3.57 -21.20
C GLN A 72 -0.32 2.79 -20.45
N GLU A 73 -0.01 2.28 -19.25
CA GLU A 73 -0.95 1.46 -18.50
C GLU A 73 -1.91 2.29 -17.65
N TYR A 74 -1.45 3.40 -17.06
CA TYR A 74 -2.23 4.15 -16.07
C TYR A 74 -2.55 5.59 -16.46
N GLY A 75 -2.08 6.09 -17.62
CA GLY A 75 -2.27 7.47 -18.06
C GLY A 75 -3.73 7.91 -18.01
N ALA A 76 -4.64 7.09 -18.55
CA ALA A 76 -6.08 7.37 -18.51
C ALA A 76 -6.65 7.43 -17.07
N LEU A 77 -6.12 6.61 -16.15
CA LEU A 77 -6.53 6.64 -14.74
C LEU A 77 -6.01 7.88 -14.02
N PHE A 78 -4.75 8.28 -14.30
CA PHE A 78 -4.20 9.53 -13.77
C PHE A 78 -5.01 10.74 -14.25
N GLU A 79 -5.44 10.74 -15.52
CA GLU A 79 -6.32 11.78 -16.04
C GLU A 79 -7.67 11.76 -15.33
N THR A 80 -8.36 10.62 -15.32
CA THR A 80 -9.70 10.46 -14.73
C THR A 80 -9.77 10.90 -13.27
N HIS A 81 -8.77 10.55 -12.46
CA HIS A 81 -8.75 10.82 -11.03
C HIS A 81 -7.86 12.01 -10.64
N SER A 82 -7.47 12.86 -11.59
CA SER A 82 -6.75 14.09 -11.25
C SER A 82 -7.66 15.15 -10.65
N THR A 83 -7.09 16.09 -9.90
CA THR A 83 -7.77 17.31 -9.43
C THR A 83 -7.09 18.56 -10.01
N ALA A 84 -7.67 19.73 -9.74
CA ALA A 84 -7.06 21.01 -10.12
C ALA A 84 -5.66 21.23 -9.50
N VAL A 85 -5.36 20.60 -8.37
CA VAL A 85 -4.03 20.68 -7.71
C VAL A 85 -3.18 19.46 -8.03
N VAL A 86 -3.77 18.27 -7.92
CA VAL A 86 -3.09 16.99 -8.06
C VAL A 86 -3.26 16.52 -9.51
N THR A 87 -2.38 17.01 -10.38
CA THR A 87 -2.46 16.76 -11.83
C THR A 87 -2.05 15.33 -12.20
N PRO A 88 -2.41 14.87 -13.43
CA PRO A 88 -2.01 13.55 -13.91
C PRO A 88 -0.50 13.33 -13.86
N GLU A 89 0.28 14.36 -14.22
CA GLU A 89 1.75 14.30 -14.22
C GLU A 89 2.31 14.23 -12.80
N LEU A 90 1.68 14.89 -11.82
CA LEU A 90 2.07 14.76 -10.42
C LEU A 90 1.77 13.36 -9.88
N LEU A 91 0.60 12.80 -10.19
CA LEU A 91 0.25 11.42 -9.81
C LEU A 91 1.22 10.41 -10.42
N ALA A 92 1.51 10.53 -11.71
CA ALA A 92 2.48 9.67 -12.39
C ALA A 92 3.89 9.83 -11.79
N ALA A 93 4.30 11.06 -11.47
CA ALA A 93 5.60 11.32 -10.84
C ALA A 93 5.73 10.70 -9.45
N LEU A 94 4.70 10.82 -8.61
CA LEU A 94 4.66 10.17 -7.29
C LEU A 94 4.70 8.64 -7.45
N ALA A 95 3.83 8.08 -8.30
CA ALA A 95 3.78 6.64 -8.58
C ALA A 95 5.14 6.07 -9.06
N GLN A 96 5.85 6.84 -9.89
CA GLN A 96 7.15 6.46 -10.40
C GLN A 96 8.26 6.61 -9.34
N ALA A 97 8.21 7.69 -8.55
CA ALA A 97 9.23 7.98 -7.55
C ALA A 97 9.21 7.00 -6.36
N GLU A 98 8.01 6.57 -5.97
CA GLU A 98 7.76 5.74 -4.78
C GLU A 98 7.83 4.24 -5.08
N GLY A 99 7.12 3.79 -6.11
CA GLY A 99 7.03 2.35 -6.42
C GLY A 99 7.39 1.98 -7.85
N SER A 100 7.93 2.90 -8.66
CA SER A 100 8.20 2.65 -10.09
C SER A 100 6.98 2.10 -10.84
N GLY A 101 5.78 2.62 -10.57
CA GLY A 101 4.54 2.15 -11.20
C GLY A 101 4.09 0.73 -10.79
N ASN A 102 4.72 0.12 -9.78
CA ASN A 102 4.38 -1.21 -9.31
C ASN A 102 3.21 -1.17 -8.30
N PRO A 103 2.05 -1.76 -8.63
CA PRO A 103 0.85 -1.69 -7.79
C PRO A 103 0.97 -2.46 -6.47
N VAL A 104 1.95 -3.34 -6.34
CA VAL A 104 2.18 -4.16 -5.13
C VAL A 104 3.54 -3.89 -4.48
N ALA A 105 4.23 -2.80 -4.85
CA ALA A 105 5.54 -2.46 -4.28
C ALA A 105 5.52 -2.40 -2.74
N ARG A 106 6.59 -2.89 -2.12
CA ARG A 106 6.78 -2.86 -0.67
C ARG A 106 8.07 -2.14 -0.30
N THR A 107 8.10 -1.69 0.95
CA THR A 107 9.37 -1.30 1.60
C THR A 107 10.26 -2.50 1.83
N TYR A 108 11.55 -2.25 2.07
CA TYR A 108 12.50 -3.30 2.40
C TYR A 108 12.07 -4.12 3.63
N TRP A 109 12.41 -5.40 3.63
CA TRP A 109 12.09 -6.30 4.72
C TRP A 109 13.11 -6.18 5.83
N ARG A 110 12.65 -6.26 7.09
CA ARG A 110 13.53 -6.17 8.25
C ARG A 110 13.13 -7.15 9.34
N TRP A 111 14.13 -7.62 10.07
CA TRP A 111 13.92 -8.41 11.29
C TRP A 111 13.46 -7.50 12.43
N ARG A 112 12.41 -7.90 13.14
CA ARG A 112 11.83 -7.24 14.30
C ARG A 112 11.69 -8.25 15.45
N VAL A 113 12.81 -8.55 16.10
CA VAL A 113 12.87 -9.52 17.22
C VAL A 113 12.18 -9.03 18.50
N VAL A 114 11.58 -7.83 18.49
CA VAL A 114 10.87 -7.20 19.62
C VAL A 114 9.37 -7.51 19.62
N SER A 115 8.78 -8.01 18.52
CA SER A 115 7.34 -8.32 18.50
C SER A 115 7.03 -9.56 19.34
N SER A 116 5.98 -9.48 20.16
CA SER A 116 5.44 -10.60 20.94
C SER A 116 4.80 -11.68 20.05
N ASN A 117 4.45 -11.33 18.81
CA ASN A 117 3.91 -12.25 17.82
C ASN A 117 5.05 -12.77 16.91
N PRO A 118 5.38 -14.08 16.92
CA PRO A 118 6.45 -14.62 16.08
C PRO A 118 6.17 -14.48 14.57
N LEU A 119 4.91 -14.36 14.17
CA LEU A 119 4.49 -14.14 12.76
C LEU A 119 4.83 -12.72 12.26
N GLU A 120 5.36 -11.85 13.13
CA GLU A 120 5.73 -10.47 12.80
C GLU A 120 7.23 -10.21 12.88
N TRP A 121 8.03 -11.23 13.18
CA TRP A 121 9.49 -11.10 13.30
C TRP A 121 10.17 -10.75 12.00
N TYR A 122 9.60 -11.15 10.86
CA TYR A 122 10.11 -10.79 9.55
C TYR A 122 8.98 -10.24 8.69
N GLN A 123 8.99 -8.93 8.49
CA GLN A 123 7.96 -8.21 7.75
C GLN A 123 8.55 -6.94 7.12
N PRO A 124 7.84 -6.29 6.19
CA PRO A 124 8.26 -5.00 5.64
C PRO A 124 8.54 -3.95 6.74
N ALA A 125 9.46 -3.03 6.46
CA ALA A 125 9.83 -1.97 7.39
C ALA A 125 8.65 -1.03 7.71
N SER A 126 7.69 -0.91 6.80
CA SER A 126 6.45 -0.13 6.94
C SER A 126 5.26 -0.88 6.34
N THR A 127 4.05 -0.50 6.74
CA THR A 127 2.79 -1.00 6.13
C THR A 127 2.47 -0.35 4.78
N ALA A 128 3.37 0.50 4.28
CA ALA A 128 3.31 1.08 2.94
C ALA A 128 3.22 0.00 1.84
N VAL A 129 2.28 0.20 0.92
CA VAL A 129 2.00 -0.70 -0.22
C VAL A 129 1.77 0.08 -1.50
N GLY A 130 2.21 -0.50 -2.60
CA GLY A 130 1.85 -0.12 -3.95
C GLY A 130 2.63 1.07 -4.47
N MET A 131 2.23 1.54 -5.66
CA MET A 131 3.01 2.53 -6.40
C MET A 131 3.10 3.88 -5.68
N PHE A 132 2.22 4.15 -4.71
CA PHE A 132 2.20 5.35 -3.87
C PHE A 132 2.61 5.08 -2.41
N GLN A 133 3.12 3.88 -2.09
CA GLN A 133 3.57 3.51 -0.74
C GLN A 133 2.55 3.86 0.37
N ILE A 134 1.27 3.56 0.13
CA ILE A 134 0.16 3.94 1.02
C ILE A 134 0.17 3.06 2.27
N THR A 135 0.28 3.69 3.44
CA THR A 135 0.23 3.00 4.75
C THR A 135 -1.20 2.63 5.15
N ASP A 136 -1.37 1.75 6.15
CA ASP A 136 -2.71 1.42 6.67
C ASP A 136 -3.46 2.66 7.17
N GLY A 137 -2.77 3.56 7.90
CA GLY A 137 -3.39 4.78 8.43
C GLY A 137 -3.81 5.74 7.32
N THR A 138 -2.93 5.99 6.36
CA THR A 138 -3.24 6.82 5.17
C THR A 138 -4.39 6.23 4.37
N PHE A 139 -4.45 4.90 4.26
CA PHE A 139 -5.55 4.22 3.58
C PHE A 139 -6.89 4.44 4.29
N GLN A 140 -6.95 4.28 5.62
CA GLN A 140 -8.20 4.52 6.37
C GLN A 140 -8.67 5.96 6.26
N GLU A 141 -7.75 6.92 6.28
CA GLU A 141 -8.10 8.34 6.12
C GLU A 141 -8.56 8.66 4.69
N GLY A 142 -7.83 8.17 3.69
CA GLY A 142 -8.11 8.44 2.28
C GLY A 142 -9.39 7.81 1.76
N LYS A 143 -9.84 6.68 2.33
CA LYS A 143 -11.13 6.05 1.99
C LYS A 143 -12.33 6.97 2.20
N ARG A 144 -12.20 8.02 2.99
CA ARG A 144 -13.29 9.00 3.19
C ARG A 144 -13.53 9.87 1.97
N TYR A 145 -12.66 9.82 0.96
CA TYR A 145 -12.74 10.70 -0.19
C TYR A 145 -12.73 9.92 -1.51
N CYS A 146 -13.35 10.51 -2.52
CA CYS A 146 -13.40 10.04 -3.91
C CYS A 146 -13.43 11.27 -4.84
N ILE A 147 -13.33 11.04 -6.15
CA ILE A 147 -13.26 12.10 -7.14
C ILE A 147 -14.40 11.97 -8.14
N HIS A 148 -15.19 13.04 -8.23
CA HIS A 148 -16.22 13.20 -9.26
C HIS A 148 -15.87 14.40 -10.13
N ASN A 149 -15.68 14.18 -11.43
CA ASN A 149 -15.37 15.24 -12.40
C ASN A 149 -14.21 16.16 -11.95
N HIS A 150 -13.11 15.56 -11.48
CA HIS A 150 -11.92 16.25 -10.95
C HIS A 150 -12.13 17.06 -9.65
N VAL A 151 -13.27 16.89 -8.99
CA VAL A 151 -13.59 17.51 -7.70
C VAL A 151 -13.59 16.44 -6.61
N VAL A 152 -12.92 16.74 -5.50
CA VAL A 152 -12.92 15.84 -4.35
C VAL A 152 -14.24 15.97 -3.61
N VAL A 153 -14.81 14.82 -3.30
CA VAL A 153 -16.03 14.65 -2.51
C VAL A 153 -15.69 13.86 -1.25
N GLU A 154 -16.42 14.06 -0.17
CA GLU A 154 -16.28 13.31 1.07
C GLU A 154 -17.41 12.27 1.20
N ASP A 155 -17.16 11.21 1.94
CA ASP A 155 -18.14 10.19 2.26
C ASP A 155 -19.32 10.79 3.03
N GLY A 156 -20.51 10.30 2.68
CA GLY A 156 -21.76 10.87 3.17
C GLY A 156 -22.80 9.79 3.41
N PRO A 157 -24.00 10.20 3.87
CA PRO A 157 -25.12 9.29 4.02
C PRO A 157 -25.45 8.58 2.70
N TRP A 158 -25.90 7.33 2.76
CA TRP A 158 -26.24 6.52 1.59
C TRP A 158 -27.31 7.12 0.67
N HIS A 159 -28.07 8.13 1.12
CA HIS A 159 -29.11 8.80 0.34
C HIS A 159 -28.60 10.07 -0.37
N ASP A 160 -27.38 10.51 -0.09
CA ASP A 160 -26.75 11.63 -0.77
C ASP A 160 -26.02 11.12 -2.01
N LEU A 161 -26.64 11.26 -3.19
CA LEU A 161 -26.10 10.79 -4.47
C LEU A 161 -24.81 11.51 -4.88
N ASP A 162 -24.57 12.70 -4.33
CA ASP A 162 -23.40 13.51 -4.63
C ASP A 162 -22.22 13.18 -3.70
N SER A 163 -22.41 12.25 -2.75
CA SER A 163 -21.39 11.79 -1.80
C SER A 163 -20.60 10.57 -2.30
N CYS A 164 -19.45 10.31 -1.68
CA CYS A 164 -18.64 9.15 -2.04
C CYS A 164 -19.26 7.83 -1.60
N TRP A 165 -19.54 6.97 -2.57
CA TRP A 165 -20.10 5.64 -2.32
C TRP A 165 -19.10 4.52 -2.65
N PHE A 166 -19.29 3.34 -2.05
CA PHE A 166 -18.48 2.12 -2.28
C PHE A 166 -16.97 2.22 -1.99
N ASN A 167 -16.52 3.34 -1.44
CA ASN A 167 -15.19 3.51 -0.86
C ASN A 167 -14.79 2.42 0.15
N SER A 168 -15.75 1.73 0.78
CA SER A 168 -15.50 0.55 1.61
C SER A 168 -14.73 -0.57 0.87
N LEU A 169 -14.92 -0.69 -0.45
CA LEU A 169 -14.30 -1.69 -1.34
C LEU A 169 -12.93 -1.26 -1.90
N TYR A 170 -12.43 -0.08 -1.53
CA TYR A 170 -11.12 0.36 -2.00
C TYR A 170 -10.03 -0.61 -1.57
N THR A 171 -8.95 -0.62 -2.32
CA THR A 171 -7.74 -1.40 -2.00
C THR A 171 -6.52 -0.66 -2.50
N ARG A 172 -5.41 -0.81 -1.77
CA ARG A 172 -4.13 -0.13 -2.08
C ARG A 172 -3.42 -0.68 -3.31
N VAL A 173 -3.81 -1.88 -3.78
CA VAL A 173 -3.14 -2.56 -4.89
C VAL A 173 -3.85 -2.44 -6.23
N LEU A 174 -5.11 -2.00 -6.25
CA LEU A 174 -5.78 -1.71 -7.52
C LEU A 174 -5.37 -0.30 -7.97
N PRO A 175 -4.79 -0.13 -9.17
CA PRO A 175 -4.28 1.16 -9.62
C PRO A 175 -5.28 2.30 -9.52
N GLY A 176 -6.51 2.13 -10.02
CA GLY A 176 -7.54 3.18 -9.96
C GLY A 176 -7.82 3.66 -8.54
N HIS A 177 -8.06 2.73 -7.60
CA HIS A 177 -8.31 3.05 -6.19
C HIS A 177 -7.12 3.76 -5.54
N ALA A 178 -5.89 3.30 -5.80
CA ALA A 178 -4.69 3.89 -5.23
C ALA A 178 -4.43 5.31 -5.78
N ILE A 179 -4.69 5.53 -7.07
CA ILE A 179 -4.58 6.84 -7.72
C ILE A 179 -5.61 7.81 -7.13
N GLU A 180 -6.87 7.42 -7.11
CA GLU A 180 -7.97 8.26 -6.62
C GLU A 180 -7.80 8.62 -5.15
N LEU A 181 -7.49 7.64 -4.30
CA LEU A 181 -7.26 7.87 -2.88
C LEU A 181 -6.10 8.84 -2.65
N THR A 182 -5.00 8.68 -3.39
CA THR A 182 -3.84 9.57 -3.29
C THR A 182 -4.18 10.99 -3.73
N ALA A 183 -4.85 11.12 -4.87
CA ALA A 183 -5.26 12.42 -5.41
C ALA A 183 -6.20 13.15 -4.46
N ALA A 184 -7.25 12.48 -4.01
CA ALA A 184 -8.28 13.03 -3.14
C ALA A 184 -7.70 13.48 -1.79
N LEU A 185 -6.91 12.62 -1.14
CA LEU A 185 -6.35 12.93 0.17
C LEU A 185 -5.34 14.07 0.11
N LEU A 186 -4.46 14.10 -0.90
CA LEU A 186 -3.49 15.18 -1.07
C LEU A 186 -4.18 16.51 -1.35
N ASP A 187 -5.19 16.53 -2.23
CA ASP A 187 -5.96 17.74 -2.53
C ASP A 187 -6.61 18.30 -1.26
N ARG A 188 -7.26 17.46 -0.44
CA ARG A 188 -7.86 17.85 0.84
C ARG A 188 -6.83 18.43 1.81
N TYR A 189 -5.67 17.80 1.95
CA TYR A 189 -4.63 18.35 2.82
C TYR A 189 -4.08 19.68 2.33
N VAL A 190 -3.82 19.79 1.02
CA VAL A 190 -3.30 21.01 0.41
C VAL A 190 -4.30 22.15 0.60
N ALA A 191 -5.58 21.92 0.30
CA ALA A 191 -6.66 22.88 0.53
C ALA A 191 -6.74 23.31 2.00
N ARG A 192 -6.72 22.35 2.94
CA ARG A 192 -6.79 22.63 4.38
C ARG A 192 -5.59 23.42 4.90
N ILE A 193 -4.39 23.17 4.38
CA ILE A 193 -3.15 23.81 4.85
C ILE A 193 -3.01 25.23 4.26
N ILE A 194 -3.34 25.42 2.99
CA ILE A 194 -3.27 26.72 2.33
C ILE A 194 -4.40 27.63 2.82
N ALA A 195 -5.60 27.08 3.04
CA ALA A 195 -6.81 27.84 3.27
C ALA A 195 -6.96 28.95 2.21
N GLU A 196 -7.05 30.22 2.61
CA GLU A 196 -7.23 31.37 1.71
C GLU A 196 -5.91 32.06 1.31
N ARG A 197 -4.75 31.48 1.64
CA ARG A 197 -3.46 32.12 1.35
C ARG A 197 -3.18 32.19 -0.16
N PRO A 198 -2.67 33.32 -0.67
CA PRO A 198 -2.23 33.41 -2.05
C PRO A 198 -0.97 32.56 -2.23
N VAL A 199 -1.06 31.52 -3.04
CA VAL A 199 0.04 30.60 -3.33
C VAL A 199 0.08 30.28 -4.81
N THR A 200 1.29 30.06 -5.33
CA THR A 200 1.46 29.68 -6.73
C THR A 200 1.05 28.23 -6.94
N PHE A 201 0.72 27.87 -8.18
CA PHE A 201 0.41 26.49 -8.54
C PHE A 201 1.55 25.52 -8.18
N GLN A 202 2.80 25.90 -8.46
CA GLN A 202 3.97 25.10 -8.11
C GLN A 202 4.07 24.88 -6.59
N GLN A 203 3.80 25.90 -5.77
CA GLN A 203 3.80 25.75 -4.31
C GLN A 203 2.75 24.75 -3.82
N LYS A 204 1.57 24.68 -4.47
CA LYS A 204 0.55 23.67 -4.15
C LYS A 204 1.05 22.26 -4.45
N GLN A 205 1.70 22.07 -5.61
CA GLN A 205 2.23 20.76 -6.01
C GLN A 205 3.43 20.32 -5.16
N ASP A 206 4.34 21.25 -4.84
CA ASP A 206 5.46 20.97 -3.94
C ASP A 206 4.95 20.64 -2.53
N LEU A 207 3.93 21.36 -2.04
CA LEU A 207 3.28 21.04 -0.78
C LEU A 207 2.64 19.64 -0.82
N ALA A 208 1.94 19.27 -1.90
CA ALA A 208 1.38 17.93 -2.06
C ALA A 208 2.48 16.84 -2.00
N ALA A 209 3.61 17.06 -2.69
CA ALA A 209 4.74 16.13 -2.67
C ALA A 209 5.41 16.05 -1.27
N VAL A 210 5.53 17.17 -0.54
CA VAL A 210 6.02 17.18 0.85
C VAL A 210 5.05 16.44 1.78
N ILE A 211 3.74 16.64 1.64
CA ILE A 211 2.73 15.92 2.43
C ILE A 211 2.79 14.43 2.15
N HIS A 212 2.95 14.04 0.88
CA HIS A 212 3.08 12.64 0.51
C HIS A 212 4.30 11.97 1.17
N LEU A 213 5.47 12.62 1.09
CA LEU A 213 6.72 12.09 1.63
C LEU A 213 6.76 12.11 3.17
N CYS A 214 6.29 13.19 3.78
CA CYS A 214 6.57 13.53 5.18
C CYS A 214 5.32 13.58 6.08
N GLY A 215 4.13 13.45 5.50
CA GLY A 215 2.85 13.63 6.17
C GLY A 215 2.39 15.09 6.29
N ALA A 216 1.11 15.26 6.65
CA ALA A 216 0.44 16.56 6.69
C ALA A 216 1.03 17.54 7.72
N GLY A 217 1.60 17.05 8.82
CA GLY A 217 2.26 17.89 9.83
C GLY A 217 3.48 18.63 9.27
N ALA A 218 4.38 17.90 8.60
CA ALA A 218 5.54 18.47 7.94
C ALA A 218 5.14 19.42 6.79
N GLY A 219 4.08 19.08 6.03
CA GLY A 219 3.51 19.97 5.02
C GLY A 219 3.01 21.30 5.62
N ARG A 220 2.34 21.26 6.77
CA ARG A 220 1.89 22.47 7.49
C ARG A 220 3.08 23.33 7.90
N ASP A 221 4.14 22.74 8.42
CA ASP A 221 5.33 23.47 8.83
C ASP A 221 6.09 24.06 7.63
N TYR A 222 6.12 23.35 6.50
CA TYR A 222 6.63 23.86 5.24
C TYR A 222 5.84 25.09 4.74
N ALA A 223 4.50 25.03 4.78
CA ALA A 223 3.64 26.16 4.43
C ALA A 223 3.78 27.35 5.40
N LYS A 224 3.94 27.10 6.71
CA LYS A 224 4.22 28.14 7.71
C LYS A 224 5.54 28.88 7.44
N ARG A 225 6.53 28.20 6.86
CA ARG A 225 7.81 28.78 6.45
C ARG A 225 7.77 29.44 5.07
N ASN A 226 6.59 29.82 4.58
CA ASN A 226 6.41 30.39 3.24
C ASN A 226 7.00 29.50 2.14
N PHE A 227 6.78 28.18 2.24
CA PHE A 227 7.24 27.18 1.26
C PHE A 227 8.77 27.14 1.12
N ARG A 228 9.50 27.44 2.21
CA ARG A 228 10.95 27.30 2.30
C ARG A 228 11.33 26.05 3.07
N LEU A 229 12.18 25.23 2.45
CA LEU A 229 12.80 24.07 3.10
C LEU A 229 13.87 24.52 4.09
N THR A 230 14.02 23.75 5.17
CA THR A 230 15.22 23.90 6.02
C THR A 230 16.42 23.24 5.36
N LEU A 231 17.63 23.66 5.75
CA LEU A 231 18.84 23.01 5.27
C LEU A 231 18.82 21.52 5.68
N HIS A 232 19.06 20.63 4.72
CA HIS A 232 19.03 19.17 4.92
C HIS A 232 17.75 18.65 5.62
N GLN A 233 16.59 19.23 5.29
CA GLN A 233 15.31 18.71 5.79
C GLN A 233 15.15 17.24 5.38
N ARG A 234 14.98 16.35 6.36
CA ARG A 234 14.80 14.92 6.14
C ARG A 234 13.42 14.42 6.59
N CYS A 235 12.93 13.40 5.90
CA CYS A 235 11.73 12.65 6.25
C CYS A 235 12.08 11.16 6.16
N GLY A 236 12.32 10.55 7.32
CA GLY A 236 13.00 9.26 7.40
C GLY A 236 14.39 9.36 6.76
N ASP A 237 14.66 8.46 5.80
CA ASP A 237 15.94 8.40 5.07
C ASP A 237 15.98 9.33 3.84
N HIS A 238 14.89 10.05 3.55
CA HIS A 238 14.79 10.89 2.36
C HIS A 238 15.15 12.35 2.65
N ASP A 239 16.00 12.95 1.80
CA ASP A 239 16.20 14.40 1.72
C ASP A 239 15.08 15.04 0.88
N VAL A 240 14.36 15.99 1.48
CA VAL A 240 13.15 16.57 0.88
C VAL A 240 13.46 17.34 -0.40
N LYS A 241 14.60 18.06 -0.45
CA LYS A 241 14.98 18.83 -1.63
C LYS A 241 15.26 17.91 -2.82
N THR A 242 16.02 16.84 -2.56
CA THR A 242 16.33 15.81 -3.56
C THR A 242 15.07 15.14 -4.07
N TYR A 243 14.13 14.84 -3.18
CA TYR A 243 12.83 14.28 -3.54
C TYR A 243 12.00 15.22 -4.43
N LEU A 244 11.87 16.51 -4.08
CA LEU A 244 11.13 17.47 -4.91
C LEU A 244 11.74 17.63 -6.30
N LEU A 245 13.07 17.65 -6.41
CA LEU A 245 13.75 17.67 -7.71
C LEU A 245 13.43 16.41 -8.53
N LYS A 246 13.45 15.23 -7.89
CA LYS A 246 13.07 13.96 -8.54
C LYS A 246 11.63 14.01 -9.05
N ILE A 247 10.69 14.52 -8.27
CA ILE A 247 9.28 14.68 -8.67
C ILE A 247 9.16 15.65 -9.85
N GLN A 248 9.86 16.78 -9.83
CA GLN A 248 9.80 17.75 -10.92
C GLN A 248 10.35 17.17 -12.24
N THR A 249 11.44 16.40 -12.19
CA THR A 249 11.98 15.69 -13.35
C THR A 249 10.96 14.70 -13.92
N PHE A 250 10.30 13.90 -13.09
CA PHE A 250 9.28 12.98 -13.57
C PHE A 250 8.06 13.70 -14.13
N LYS A 251 7.59 14.78 -13.51
CA LYS A 251 6.47 15.58 -14.05
C LYS A 251 6.76 16.05 -15.47
N GLN A 252 7.97 16.55 -15.73
CA GLN A 252 8.39 16.97 -17.07
C GLN A 252 8.44 15.79 -18.06
N GLN A 253 8.92 14.64 -17.60
CA GLN A 253 8.94 13.43 -18.42
C GLN A 253 7.54 12.92 -18.75
N PHE A 254 6.60 12.93 -17.80
CA PHE A 254 5.22 12.50 -18.07
C PHE A 254 4.45 13.52 -18.90
N ALA A 255 4.71 14.81 -18.73
CA ALA A 255 4.17 15.84 -19.61
C ALA A 255 4.56 15.59 -21.08
N SER A 256 5.79 15.16 -21.36
CA SER A 256 6.21 14.83 -22.73
C SER A 256 5.61 13.53 -23.27
N LEU A 257 5.28 12.56 -22.40
CA LEU A 257 4.60 11.33 -22.77
C LEU A 257 3.09 11.50 -23.00
N ARG A 258 2.50 12.57 -22.43
CA ARG A 258 1.10 12.94 -22.62
C ARG A 258 0.84 13.59 -23.97
N LEU A 259 1.84 14.28 -24.52
CA LEU A 259 1.72 14.92 -25.83
C LEU A 259 1.56 13.83 -26.91
N PRO A 260 0.63 14.01 -27.86
CA PRO A 260 0.37 13.05 -28.94
C PRO A 260 1.58 12.84 -29.85
#